data_AF-A0A2V1BCH3-F1
#
_entry.id   AF-A0A2V1BCH3-F1
#
_cell.length_a   1.000
_cell.length_b   1.000
_cell.length_c   1.000
_cell.angle_alpha   90.00
_cell.angle_beta   90.00
_cell.angle_gamma   90.00
#
_symmetry.space_group_name_H-M   'P 1'
#
loop_
_entity.id
_entity.type
_entity.pdbx_description
1 polymer ?
#
loop_
_entity_poly.entity_id
_entity_poly.type
_entity_poly.pdbx_seq_one_letter_code
_entity_poly.pdbx_strand_id
1 'polypeptide(L)'
;MTYSEDKTVAISGLQDRLASFYKTQSTYGIVHCYLHKSLLWQRSREERMQRISHSSVVPSWSWMAYEGEIRYRTSDLRGLNWEHIQLITTAHDPRSDAQTLDILTAPVGRIAQSCRIEGSEDANSKIRDAEGHLVGWIRYDCESEDNIERLGCIAVAQHRYRHHGWAVLGEDADTWKKYAGVSWDEKLVPGDVHYVLLLKRMAQEVYRRVGVAVIQSRQLSFEPLFKV
;
A
#
# COMPACT_ATOMS: atom_id res chain seq x y z
N MET A 1 -13.38 13.42 -25.54
CA MET A 1 -13.14 12.18 -24.78
C MET A 1 -11.84 11.59 -25.30
N THR A 2 -10.68 11.84 -24.66
CA THR A 2 -9.36 11.37 -25.12
C THR A 2 -8.25 11.73 -24.13
N TYR A 3 -8.24 11.14 -22.93
CA TYR A 3 -7.09 11.32 -22.01
C TYR A 3 -6.79 10.08 -21.17
N SER A 4 -7.80 9.29 -20.78
CA SER A 4 -7.57 8.12 -19.93
C SER A 4 -7.15 6.85 -20.70
N GLU A 5 -7.68 6.63 -21.91
CA GLU A 5 -7.36 5.44 -22.72
C GLU A 5 -5.95 5.54 -23.31
N ASP A 6 -5.56 6.72 -23.79
CA ASP A 6 -4.21 7.00 -24.31
C ASP A 6 -3.13 6.76 -23.26
N LYS A 7 -3.42 7.09 -21.99
CA LYS A 7 -2.50 6.83 -20.87
C LYS A 7 -2.26 5.33 -20.70
N THR A 8 -3.30 4.51 -20.78
CA THR A 8 -3.22 3.05 -20.63
C THR A 8 -2.40 2.43 -21.76
N VAL A 9 -2.62 2.88 -23.01
CA VAL A 9 -1.86 2.40 -24.18
C VAL A 9 -0.38 2.81 -24.10
N ALA A 10 -0.10 4.07 -23.74
CA ALA A 10 1.26 4.56 -23.59
C ALA A 10 2.03 3.84 -22.47
N ILE A 11 1.36 3.57 -21.34
CA ILE A 11 1.93 2.83 -20.21
C ILE A 11 2.12 1.35 -20.55
N SER A 12 1.21 0.74 -21.31
CA SER A 12 1.32 -0.67 -21.72
C SER A 12 2.65 -0.93 -22.45
N GLY A 13 3.03 -0.05 -23.38
CA GLY A 13 4.31 -0.19 -24.08
C GLY A 13 5.53 -0.09 -23.16
N LEU A 14 5.46 0.70 -22.09
CA LEU A 14 6.51 0.76 -21.06
C LEU A 14 6.51 -0.50 -20.18
N GLN A 15 5.32 -0.97 -19.77
CA GLN A 15 5.15 -2.19 -19.01
C GLN A 15 5.72 -3.40 -19.75
N ASP A 16 5.40 -3.56 -21.04
CA ASP A 16 5.88 -4.67 -21.88
C ASP A 16 7.41 -4.66 -21.99
N ARG A 17 8.01 -3.47 -22.12
CA ARG A 17 9.46 -3.31 -22.14
C ARG A 17 10.10 -3.71 -20.81
N LEU A 18 9.52 -3.30 -19.68
CA LEU A 18 10.01 -3.68 -18.35
C LEU A 18 9.84 -5.18 -18.10
N ALA A 19 8.69 -5.73 -18.46
CA ALA A 19 8.37 -7.16 -18.37
C ALA A 19 9.38 -8.00 -19.16
N SER A 20 9.64 -7.60 -20.41
CA SER A 20 10.64 -8.24 -21.27
C SER A 20 12.05 -8.12 -20.69
N PHE A 21 12.46 -6.92 -20.26
CA PHE A 21 13.79 -6.68 -19.69
C PHE A 21 14.04 -7.52 -18.43
N TYR A 22 13.06 -7.59 -17.52
CA TYR A 22 13.17 -8.37 -16.29
C TYR A 22 12.75 -9.84 -16.44
N LYS A 23 12.37 -10.27 -17.65
CA LYS A 23 11.88 -11.63 -17.95
C LYS A 23 10.78 -12.08 -16.98
N THR A 24 9.81 -11.19 -16.76
CA THR A 24 8.70 -11.35 -15.82
C THR A 24 7.40 -10.94 -16.47
N GLN A 25 6.28 -11.33 -15.87
CA GLN A 25 4.98 -10.78 -16.22
C GLN A 25 4.80 -9.37 -15.63
N SER A 26 3.95 -8.58 -16.27
CA SER A 26 3.44 -7.34 -15.72
C SER A 26 1.95 -7.21 -15.99
N THR A 27 1.19 -6.75 -15.01
CA THR A 27 -0.25 -6.48 -15.15
C THR A 27 -0.59 -5.20 -14.41
N TYR A 28 -1.47 -4.37 -14.96
CA TYR A 28 -1.98 -3.14 -14.33
C TYR A 28 -0.89 -2.29 -13.60
N GLY A 29 0.25 -2.05 -14.24
CA GLY A 29 1.34 -1.25 -13.68
C GLY A 29 2.17 -1.94 -12.58
N ILE A 30 1.98 -3.24 -12.33
CA ILE A 30 2.76 -4.09 -11.44
C ILE A 30 3.74 -4.93 -12.24
N VAL A 31 5.00 -4.99 -11.79
CA VAL A 31 6.02 -5.89 -12.33
C VAL A 31 6.18 -7.05 -11.35
N HIS A 32 5.87 -8.29 -11.76
CA HIS A 32 5.66 -9.39 -10.80
C HIS A 32 6.91 -9.71 -9.96
N CYS A 33 8.11 -9.66 -10.55
CA CYS A 33 9.35 -9.87 -9.80
C CYS A 33 9.66 -8.75 -8.76
N TYR A 34 8.94 -7.63 -8.82
CA TYR A 34 9.01 -6.52 -7.87
C TYR A 34 7.64 -6.26 -7.21
N LEU A 35 6.78 -7.28 -7.10
CA LEU A 35 5.40 -7.16 -6.62
C LEU A 35 5.27 -6.24 -5.40
N HIS A 36 6.02 -6.49 -4.33
CA HIS A 36 5.96 -5.70 -3.10
C HIS A 36 6.26 -4.22 -3.31
N LYS A 37 7.32 -3.91 -4.05
CA LYS A 37 7.71 -2.52 -4.36
C LYS A 37 6.70 -1.85 -5.27
N SER A 38 6.17 -2.60 -6.24
CA SER A 38 5.12 -2.14 -7.13
C SER A 38 3.81 -1.85 -6.40
N LEU A 39 3.51 -2.56 -5.31
CA LEU A 39 2.32 -2.31 -4.48
C LEU A 39 2.48 -1.07 -3.58
N LEU A 40 3.68 -0.74 -3.13
CA LEU A 40 3.95 0.40 -2.24
C LEU A 40 4.08 1.77 -2.96
N TRP A 41 3.41 1.92 -4.11
CA TRP A 41 3.31 3.23 -4.77
C TRP A 41 2.54 4.23 -3.90
N GLN A 42 2.84 5.51 -4.07
CA GLN A 42 2.17 6.62 -3.39
C GLN A 42 1.81 7.71 -4.40
N ARG A 43 0.74 8.46 -4.14
CA ARG A 43 0.49 9.72 -4.86
C ARG A 43 1.66 10.68 -4.67
N SER A 44 2.12 11.30 -5.76
CA SER A 44 3.29 12.18 -5.75
C SER A 44 3.03 13.52 -5.07
N ARG A 45 1.84 14.08 -5.27
CA ARG A 45 1.49 15.43 -4.83
C ARG A 45 0.59 15.42 -3.60
N GLU A 46 0.33 16.59 -3.03
CA GLU A 46 -0.56 16.78 -1.88
C GLU A 46 -2.05 16.71 -2.24
N GLU A 47 -2.40 16.90 -3.51
CA GLU A 47 -3.76 16.67 -3.97
C GLU A 47 -4.14 15.19 -3.90
N ARG A 48 -5.41 14.92 -3.59
CA ARG A 48 -5.97 13.56 -3.63
C ARG A 48 -6.17 13.15 -5.08
N MET A 49 -5.90 11.88 -5.38
CA MET A 49 -6.18 11.30 -6.69
C MET A 49 -7.68 11.07 -6.85
N GLN A 50 -8.12 10.94 -8.10
CA GLN A 50 -9.50 10.60 -8.43
C GLN A 50 -9.55 9.23 -9.10
N ARG A 51 -10.53 8.40 -8.74
CA ARG A 51 -10.71 7.11 -9.40
C ARG A 51 -11.31 7.34 -10.79
N ILE A 52 -10.75 6.68 -11.80
CA ILE A 52 -11.21 6.82 -13.19
C ILE A 52 -12.55 6.09 -13.34
N SER A 53 -13.59 6.76 -13.86
CA SER A 53 -14.96 6.25 -13.93
C SER A 53 -15.10 4.91 -14.68
N HIS A 54 -14.30 4.72 -15.74
CA HIS A 54 -14.29 3.50 -16.57
C HIS A 54 -13.29 2.42 -16.09
N SER A 55 -12.65 2.61 -14.92
CA SER A 55 -11.66 1.68 -14.36
C SER A 55 -12.27 0.55 -13.52
N SER A 56 -13.56 0.24 -13.65
CA SER A 56 -14.18 -0.88 -12.90
C SER A 56 -13.46 -2.22 -13.12
N VAL A 57 -12.80 -2.37 -14.26
CA VAL A 57 -11.98 -3.55 -14.61
C VAL A 57 -10.57 -3.49 -14.01
N VAL A 58 -10.05 -2.30 -13.68
CA VAL A 58 -8.71 -2.15 -13.09
C VAL A 58 -8.78 -2.31 -11.57
N PRO A 59 -8.04 -3.27 -10.99
CA PRO A 59 -8.04 -3.49 -9.54
C PRO A 59 -7.57 -2.27 -8.77
N SER A 60 -8.18 -2.00 -7.61
CA SER A 60 -7.84 -0.82 -6.80
C SER A 60 -6.41 -0.78 -6.26
N TRP A 61 -5.72 -1.92 -6.18
CA TRP A 61 -4.31 -1.94 -5.79
C TRP A 61 -3.39 -1.38 -6.88
N SER A 62 -3.87 -1.27 -8.12
CA SER A 62 -3.15 -0.65 -9.22
C SER A 62 -3.32 0.86 -9.21
N TRP A 63 -2.21 1.58 -9.37
CA TRP A 63 -2.25 3.02 -9.59
C TRP A 63 -2.95 3.41 -10.89
N MET A 64 -3.05 2.50 -11.87
CA MET A 64 -3.74 2.76 -13.14
C MET A 64 -5.26 2.91 -12.96
N ALA A 65 -5.82 2.55 -11.81
CA ALA A 65 -7.22 2.83 -11.48
C ALA A 65 -7.48 4.33 -11.17
N TYR A 66 -6.42 5.14 -11.08
CA TYR A 66 -6.50 6.52 -10.57
C TYR A 66 -5.85 7.53 -11.52
N GLU A 67 -6.44 8.72 -11.54
CA GLU A 67 -5.88 9.90 -12.18
C GLU A 67 -4.96 10.65 -11.21
N GLY A 68 -3.82 11.11 -11.73
CA GLY A 68 -2.76 11.76 -10.96
C GLY A 68 -1.39 11.15 -11.20
N GLU A 69 -0.39 11.79 -10.61
CA GLU A 69 1.00 11.36 -10.63
C GLU A 69 1.29 10.48 -9.41
N ILE A 70 2.02 9.39 -9.63
CA ILE A 70 2.49 8.51 -8.57
C ILE A 70 4.02 8.54 -8.49
N ARG A 71 4.53 8.11 -7.34
CA ARG A 71 5.94 7.82 -7.13
C ARG A 71 6.14 6.47 -6.48
N TYR A 72 7.27 5.86 -6.84
CA TYR A 72 7.83 4.74 -6.12
C TYR A 72 9.01 5.22 -5.28
N ARG A 73 9.01 4.93 -3.99
CA ARG A 73 10.13 5.20 -3.08
C ARG A 73 11.00 3.96 -2.87
N THR A 74 11.32 3.26 -3.96
CA THR A 74 11.96 1.93 -3.92
C THR A 74 13.35 1.93 -3.29
N SER A 75 14.10 3.05 -3.40
CA SER A 75 15.41 3.24 -2.76
C SER A 75 15.34 3.21 -1.24
N ASP A 76 14.19 3.59 -0.69
CA ASP A 76 13.95 3.80 0.74
C ASP A 76 13.41 2.54 1.41
N LEU A 77 13.22 1.48 0.62
CA LEU A 77 12.71 0.16 1.05
C LEU A 77 13.83 -0.89 1.13
N ARG A 78 15.10 -0.47 1.26
CA ARG A 78 16.23 -1.41 1.42
C ARG A 78 16.24 -1.97 2.84
N GLY A 79 16.64 -3.23 2.99
CA GLY A 79 16.74 -3.89 4.30
C GLY A 79 15.41 -4.29 4.93
N LEU A 80 14.30 -4.18 4.19
CA LEU A 80 13.00 -4.70 4.62
C LEU A 80 12.90 -6.21 4.41
N ASN A 81 12.18 -6.86 5.31
CA ASN A 81 11.72 -8.23 5.12
C ASN A 81 10.40 -8.19 4.35
N TRP A 82 10.30 -8.92 3.25
CA TRP A 82 9.11 -8.92 2.40
C TRP A 82 8.11 -9.98 2.87
N GLU A 83 6.85 -9.60 3.00
CA GLU A 83 5.77 -10.50 3.43
C GLU A 83 5.30 -11.40 2.30
N HIS A 84 4.65 -12.51 2.63
CA HIS A 84 4.12 -13.41 1.60
C HIS A 84 2.84 -12.84 0.98
N ILE A 85 2.95 -12.33 -0.25
CA ILE A 85 1.85 -11.81 -1.05
C ILE A 85 1.84 -12.52 -2.40
N GLN A 86 0.66 -12.92 -2.85
CA GLN A 86 0.46 -13.57 -4.15
C GLN A 86 -0.47 -12.74 -5.03
N LEU A 87 -0.15 -12.70 -6.31
CA LEU A 87 -1.03 -12.18 -7.36
C LEU A 87 -1.49 -13.38 -8.19
N ILE A 88 -2.79 -13.64 -8.20
CA ILE A 88 -3.40 -14.77 -8.88
C ILE A 88 -4.37 -14.25 -9.93
N THR A 89 -4.20 -14.71 -11.16
CA THR A 89 -5.14 -14.46 -12.25
C THR A 89 -6.17 -15.59 -12.27
N THR A 90 -7.46 -15.28 -12.23
CA THR A 90 -8.51 -16.31 -12.33
C THR A 90 -8.46 -17.01 -13.69
N ALA A 91 -8.79 -18.29 -13.73
CA ALA A 91 -8.89 -18.99 -15.01
C ALA A 91 -10.04 -18.38 -15.83
N HIS A 92 -9.79 -18.15 -17.12
CA HIS A 92 -10.86 -17.82 -18.05
C HIS A 92 -11.76 -19.04 -18.21
N ASP A 93 -13.04 -18.92 -17.84
CA ASP A 93 -14.04 -19.94 -18.16
C ASP A 93 -14.66 -19.58 -19.53
N PRO A 94 -14.35 -20.33 -20.60
CA PRO A 94 -14.88 -20.05 -21.93
C PRO A 94 -16.41 -20.24 -22.05
N ARG A 95 -17.07 -20.76 -20.99
CA ARG A 95 -18.54 -20.89 -20.91
C ARG A 95 -19.19 -19.76 -20.11
N SER A 96 -18.39 -18.84 -19.57
CA SER A 96 -18.86 -17.71 -18.79
C SER A 96 -18.47 -16.40 -19.47
N ASP A 97 -19.38 -15.43 -19.48
CA ASP A 97 -19.06 -14.05 -19.86
C ASP A 97 -18.23 -13.33 -18.76
N ALA A 98 -17.89 -14.02 -17.66
CA ALA A 98 -17.08 -13.48 -16.59
C ALA A 98 -15.66 -13.17 -17.08
N GLN A 99 -15.24 -11.93 -16.88
CA GLN A 99 -13.88 -11.51 -17.17
C GLN A 99 -12.89 -12.17 -16.21
N THR A 100 -11.70 -12.48 -16.74
CA THR A 100 -10.54 -12.84 -15.92
C THR A 100 -10.22 -11.70 -14.94
N LEU A 101 -9.99 -12.04 -13.67
CA LEU A 101 -9.69 -11.08 -12.61
C LEU A 101 -8.30 -11.36 -12.04
N ASP A 102 -7.53 -10.28 -11.82
CA ASP A 102 -6.29 -10.34 -11.06
C ASP A 102 -6.58 -10.06 -9.57
N ILE A 103 -6.33 -11.06 -8.74
CA ILE A 103 -6.65 -11.07 -7.31
C ILE A 103 -5.34 -11.03 -6.50
N LEU A 104 -5.28 -10.10 -5.55
CA LEU A 104 -4.20 -10.04 -4.57
C LEU A 104 -4.59 -10.87 -3.34
N THR A 105 -3.81 -11.90 -3.03
CA THR A 105 -4.04 -12.79 -1.89
C THR A 105 -2.96 -12.58 -0.83
N ALA A 106 -3.39 -12.23 0.37
CA ALA A 106 -2.55 -12.09 1.57
C ALA A 106 -3.43 -12.10 2.83
N PRO A 107 -2.88 -12.39 4.03
CA PRO A 107 -3.59 -12.20 5.29
C PRO A 107 -4.03 -10.74 5.45
N VAL A 108 -5.31 -10.55 5.80
CA VAL A 108 -5.84 -9.22 6.12
C VAL A 108 -5.66 -8.97 7.63
N GLY A 109 -5.00 -7.87 7.96
CA GLY A 109 -4.83 -7.39 9.31
C GLY A 109 -5.82 -6.29 9.69
N ARG A 110 -6.03 -6.12 10.99
CA ARG A 110 -6.78 -5.03 11.61
C ARG A 110 -5.83 -4.15 12.42
N ILE A 111 -6.10 -2.85 12.39
CA ILE A 111 -5.43 -1.88 13.26
C ILE A 111 -6.16 -1.86 14.60
N ALA A 112 -5.41 -1.76 15.70
CA ALA A 112 -5.98 -1.73 17.05
C ALA A 112 -7.05 -0.65 17.19
N GLN A 113 -8.21 -0.99 17.77
CA GLN A 113 -9.34 -0.08 17.94
C GLN A 113 -9.04 1.09 18.89
N SER A 114 -8.04 0.93 19.74
CA SER A 114 -7.53 2.00 20.61
C SER A 114 -6.78 3.08 19.83
N CYS A 115 -6.44 2.84 18.56
CA CYS A 115 -5.78 3.83 17.73
C CYS A 115 -6.76 4.88 17.18
N ARG A 116 -6.25 6.09 16.99
CA ARG A 116 -6.97 7.19 16.33
C ARG A 116 -6.18 7.76 15.17
N ILE A 117 -6.89 8.25 14.16
CA ILE A 117 -6.30 8.88 12.98
C ILE A 117 -6.46 10.38 13.08
N GLU A 118 -5.37 11.11 12.92
CA GLU A 118 -5.34 12.57 12.93
C GLU A 118 -4.82 13.08 11.58
N GLY A 119 -5.61 13.93 10.92
CA GLY A 119 -5.16 14.63 9.71
C GLY A 119 -3.99 15.57 10.00
N SER A 120 -3.14 15.77 9.00
CA SER A 120 -2.00 16.69 9.04
C SER A 120 -2.06 17.64 7.84
N GLU A 121 -1.43 18.81 7.97
CA GLU A 121 -1.43 19.87 6.94
C GLU A 121 -0.79 19.41 5.62
N ASP A 122 0.18 18.49 5.68
CA ASP A 122 0.90 17.90 4.55
C ASP A 122 0.11 16.81 3.78
N ALA A 123 -1.22 16.80 3.95
CA ALA A 123 -2.15 15.81 3.42
C ALA A 123 -1.83 14.34 3.80
N ASN A 124 -0.97 14.11 4.80
CA ASN A 124 -0.80 12.81 5.42
C ASN A 124 -1.68 12.71 6.67
N SER A 125 -1.65 11.55 7.32
CA SER A 125 -2.34 11.35 8.61
C SER A 125 -1.43 10.62 9.58
N LYS A 126 -1.56 10.99 10.85
CA LYS A 126 -0.90 10.35 11.99
C LYS A 126 -1.80 9.27 12.54
N ILE A 127 -1.23 8.13 12.93
CA ILE A 127 -1.92 7.15 13.79
C ILE A 127 -1.35 7.31 15.18
N ARG A 128 -2.23 7.53 16.16
CA ARG A 128 -1.87 7.60 17.58
C ARG A 128 -2.44 6.43 18.36
N ASP A 129 -1.70 5.96 19.36
CA ASP A 129 -2.22 4.99 20.35
C ASP A 129 -3.13 5.67 21.39
N ALA A 130 -3.63 4.88 22.36
CA ALA A 130 -4.53 5.37 23.40
C ALA A 130 -3.89 6.47 24.26
N GLU A 131 -2.58 6.38 24.45
CA GLU A 131 -1.78 7.33 25.21
C GLU A 131 -1.41 8.59 24.39
N GLY A 132 -1.73 8.61 23.09
CA GLY A 132 -1.47 9.74 22.21
C GLY A 132 -0.07 9.73 21.57
N HIS A 133 0.71 8.66 21.70
CA HIS A 133 2.00 8.56 21.03
C HIS A 133 1.83 8.28 19.54
N LEU A 134 2.73 8.81 18.71
CA LEU A 134 2.78 8.49 17.29
C LEU A 134 3.20 7.03 17.08
N VAL A 135 2.30 6.23 16.51
CA VAL A 135 2.51 4.80 16.23
C VAL A 135 2.34 4.44 14.77
N GLY A 136 1.96 5.40 13.92
CA GLY A 136 1.98 5.20 12.48
C GLY A 136 1.74 6.47 11.66
N TRP A 137 1.81 6.27 10.36
CA TRP A 137 1.62 7.27 9.31
C TRP A 137 0.78 6.67 8.20
N ILE A 138 -0.11 7.48 7.61
CA ILE A 138 -0.97 7.10 6.48
C ILE A 138 -0.85 8.13 5.37
N ARG A 139 -0.83 7.64 4.12
CA ARG A 139 -1.08 8.45 2.92
C ARG A 139 -2.22 7.83 2.12
N TYR A 140 -3.40 8.43 2.23
CA TYR A 140 -4.57 8.07 1.43
C TYR A 140 -4.35 8.44 -0.03
N ASP A 141 -4.80 7.57 -0.94
CA ASP A 141 -4.77 7.77 -2.39
C ASP A 141 -5.85 8.81 -2.79
N CYS A 142 -7.08 8.65 -2.27
CA CYS A 142 -8.26 9.47 -2.56
C CYS A 142 -8.81 10.10 -1.26
N GLU A 143 -10.06 9.81 -0.92
CA GLU A 143 -10.70 10.27 0.32
C GLU A 143 -10.07 9.60 1.56
N SER A 144 -9.95 10.38 2.64
CA SER A 144 -9.54 9.86 3.94
C SER A 144 -10.66 9.08 4.62
N GLU A 145 -10.29 8.07 5.39
CA GLU A 145 -11.18 7.38 6.32
C GLU A 145 -10.59 7.52 7.72
N ASP A 146 -11.26 8.25 8.59
CA ASP A 146 -10.84 8.50 9.97
C ASP A 146 -11.32 7.41 10.95
N ASN A 147 -12.35 6.65 10.57
CA ASN A 147 -12.82 5.52 11.35
C ASN A 147 -11.92 4.29 11.15
N ILE A 148 -11.09 4.01 12.16
CA ILE A 148 -10.14 2.90 12.18
C ILE A 148 -10.80 1.53 12.00
N GLU A 149 -12.04 1.35 12.45
CA GLU A 149 -12.76 0.07 12.37
C GLU A 149 -13.15 -0.30 10.94
N ARG A 150 -13.26 0.71 10.06
CA ARG A 150 -13.54 0.50 8.64
C ARG A 150 -12.29 0.15 7.84
N LEU A 151 -11.12 0.23 8.46
CA LEU A 151 -9.84 -0.02 7.84
C LEU A 151 -9.36 -1.44 8.13
N GLY A 152 -8.91 -2.10 7.09
CA GLY A 152 -8.04 -3.28 7.16
C GLY A 152 -6.69 -2.97 6.53
N CYS A 153 -5.79 -3.92 6.57
CA CYS A 153 -4.52 -3.77 5.88
C CYS A 153 -3.96 -5.11 5.37
N ILE A 154 -3.05 -5.05 4.41
CA ILE A 154 -2.17 -6.17 4.04
C ILE A 154 -0.75 -5.73 4.35
N ALA A 155 -0.03 -6.54 5.13
CA ALA A 155 1.40 -6.32 5.33
C ALA A 155 2.16 -6.67 4.06
N VAL A 156 2.94 -5.71 3.56
CA VAL A 156 3.80 -5.89 2.38
C VAL A 156 5.24 -6.10 2.78
N ALA A 157 5.67 -5.41 3.81
CA ALA A 157 7.02 -5.53 4.31
C ALA A 157 7.10 -5.20 5.81
N GLN A 158 8.14 -5.71 6.45
CA GLN A 158 8.46 -5.45 7.84
C GLN A 158 9.88 -4.89 7.96
N HIS A 159 10.05 -3.86 8.77
CA HIS A 159 11.35 -3.44 9.28
C HIS A 159 11.45 -3.86 10.75
N ARG A 160 12.45 -4.70 11.06
CA ARG A 160 12.70 -5.15 12.44
C ARG A 160 13.65 -4.21 13.14
N TYR A 161 13.23 -3.71 14.28
CA TYR A 161 14.04 -2.84 15.12
C TYR A 161 15.17 -3.64 15.75
N ARG A 162 16.41 -3.29 15.42
CA ARG A 162 17.59 -3.94 15.99
C ARG A 162 18.08 -3.15 17.20
N HIS A 163 17.95 -3.75 18.37
CA HIS A 163 18.63 -3.28 19.58
C HIS A 163 20.11 -3.66 19.50
N HIS A 164 20.95 -2.80 18.91
CA HIS A 164 22.39 -2.92 19.08
C HIS A 164 22.75 -2.27 20.42
N GLY A 165 23.30 -3.07 21.34
CA GLY A 165 23.75 -2.61 22.65
C GLY A 165 24.61 -1.36 22.50
N TRP A 166 24.26 -0.33 23.27
CA TRP A 166 24.92 0.97 23.49
C TRP A 166 24.86 2.07 22.43
N ALA A 167 24.36 1.87 21.21
CA ALA A 167 24.01 3.00 20.33
C ALA A 167 22.93 2.63 19.31
N VAL A 168 21.79 3.32 19.38
CA VAL A 168 20.86 3.41 18.24
C VAL A 168 21.60 4.22 17.19
N LEU A 169 22.22 3.56 16.21
CA LEU A 169 22.66 4.25 15.00
C LEU A 169 21.41 4.93 14.43
N GLY A 170 21.40 6.26 14.41
CA GLY A 170 20.23 7.09 14.11
C GLY A 170 19.61 6.85 12.72
N GLU A 171 20.20 5.99 11.90
CA GLU A 171 19.68 5.62 10.59
C GLU A 171 18.47 4.68 10.65
N ASP A 172 18.38 3.74 11.61
CA ASP A 172 17.29 2.74 11.63
C ASP A 172 15.95 3.36 12.08
N ALA A 173 15.98 4.24 13.09
CA ALA A 173 14.75 4.77 13.72
C ALA A 173 13.89 5.66 12.80
N ASP A 174 14.50 6.28 11.78
CA ASP A 174 13.83 7.22 10.86
C ASP A 174 13.71 6.67 9.42
N THR A 175 13.98 5.38 9.20
CA THR A 175 13.84 4.74 7.86
C THR A 175 12.43 4.89 7.30
N TRP A 176 11.41 4.83 8.17
CA TRP A 176 10.03 5.06 7.76
C TRP A 176 9.79 6.48 7.23
N LYS A 177 10.49 7.51 7.76
CA LYS A 177 10.34 8.91 7.31
C LYS A 177 10.82 9.09 5.87
N LYS A 178 11.84 8.35 5.43
CA LYS A 178 12.31 8.37 4.03
C LYS A 178 11.21 7.91 3.08
N TYR A 179 10.56 6.79 3.42
CA TYR A 179 9.41 6.26 2.67
C TYR A 179 8.16 7.15 2.78
N ALA A 180 7.86 7.68 3.96
CA ALA A 180 6.72 8.58 4.17
C ALA A 180 6.92 9.94 3.49
N GLY A 181 8.17 10.39 3.36
CA GLY A 181 8.52 11.69 2.81
C GLY A 181 8.08 12.86 3.67
N VAL A 182 8.01 12.66 5.00
CA VAL A 182 7.56 13.68 5.96
C VAL A 182 8.74 14.30 6.69
N SER A 183 8.60 15.58 7.05
CA SER A 183 9.56 16.34 7.86
C SER A 183 9.07 16.55 9.30
N TRP A 184 8.28 15.62 9.83
CA TRP A 184 7.75 15.73 11.19
C TRP A 184 8.87 15.63 12.23
N ASP A 185 8.86 16.51 13.23
CA ASP A 185 9.79 16.46 14.36
C ASP A 185 9.52 15.23 15.26
N GLU A 186 8.25 14.84 15.35
CA GLU A 186 7.80 13.67 16.10
C GLU A 186 8.38 12.37 15.54
N LYS A 187 8.65 11.39 16.42
CA LYS A 187 9.18 10.07 16.06
C LYS A 187 8.15 9.00 16.36
N LEU A 188 8.17 7.92 15.57
CA LEU A 188 7.45 6.71 15.95
C LEU A 188 8.02 6.17 17.25
N VAL A 189 7.15 5.62 18.09
CA VAL A 189 7.59 4.82 19.24
C VAL A 189 8.55 3.72 18.73
N PRO A 190 9.66 3.43 19.44
CA PRO A 190 10.59 2.37 19.04
C PRO A 190 9.91 0.99 18.93
N GLY A 191 10.37 0.17 17.99
CA GLY A 191 9.88 -1.18 17.76
C GLY A 191 9.71 -1.51 16.29
N ASP A 192 9.36 -2.77 16.01
CA ASP A 192 9.14 -3.25 14.65
C ASP A 192 7.98 -2.51 13.98
N VAL A 193 8.13 -2.19 12.70
CA VAL A 193 7.08 -1.53 11.90
C VAL A 193 6.76 -2.34 10.66
N HIS A 194 5.50 -2.29 10.24
CA HIS A 194 5.03 -2.82 8.97
C HIS A 194 4.73 -1.70 7.98
N TYR A 195 5.07 -1.95 6.72
CA TYR A 195 4.64 -1.19 5.56
C TYR A 195 3.45 -1.92 4.97
N VAL A 196 2.30 -1.26 4.93
CA VAL A 196 1.04 -1.91 4.62
C VAL A 196 0.30 -1.23 3.48
N LEU A 197 -0.46 -2.02 2.73
CA LEU A 197 -1.58 -1.50 1.93
C LEU A 197 -2.75 -1.27 2.86
N LEU A 198 -3.29 -0.06 2.85
CA LEU A 198 -4.47 0.28 3.62
C LEU A 198 -5.72 -0.05 2.80
N LEU A 199 -6.65 -0.76 3.40
CA LEU A 199 -7.84 -1.29 2.75
C LEU A 199 -9.11 -0.76 3.41
N LYS A 200 -10.13 -0.49 2.60
CA LYS A 200 -11.51 -0.29 3.04
C LYS A 200 -12.35 -1.48 2.61
N ARG A 201 -13.12 -2.05 3.54
CA ARG A 201 -14.04 -3.14 3.24
C ARG A 201 -15.24 -2.59 2.46
N MET A 202 -15.53 -3.16 1.30
CA MET A 202 -16.65 -2.76 0.45
C MET A 202 -17.85 -3.70 0.60
N ALA A 203 -17.58 -5.00 0.72
CA ALA A 203 -18.58 -6.05 0.92
C ALA A 203 -17.95 -7.19 1.73
N GLN A 204 -18.61 -8.36 1.78
CA GLN A 204 -17.99 -9.57 2.32
C GLN A 204 -16.78 -9.92 1.45
N GLU A 205 -15.58 -9.83 2.03
CA GLU A 205 -14.31 -10.28 1.44
C GLU A 205 -13.88 -9.54 0.16
N VAL A 206 -14.55 -8.43 -0.15
CA VAL A 206 -14.14 -7.49 -1.18
C VAL A 206 -13.56 -6.26 -0.51
N TYR A 207 -12.26 -6.05 -0.76
CA TYR A 207 -11.50 -4.93 -0.23
C TYR A 207 -11.08 -3.98 -1.35
N ARG A 208 -11.05 -2.70 -1.02
CA ARG A 208 -10.51 -1.65 -1.88
C ARG A 208 -9.30 -1.04 -1.23
N ARG A 209 -8.20 -0.89 -1.96
CA ARG A 209 -7.07 -0.08 -1.52
C ARG A 209 -7.51 1.39 -1.39
N VAL A 210 -7.17 2.00 -0.27
CA VAL A 210 -7.41 3.43 0.00
C VAL A 210 -6.12 4.22 0.25
N GLY A 211 -4.99 3.54 0.39
CA GLY A 211 -3.70 4.20 0.59
C GLY A 211 -2.61 3.22 0.99
N VAL A 212 -1.52 3.79 1.50
CA VAL A 212 -0.44 3.06 2.17
C VAL A 212 -0.22 3.61 3.56
N ALA A 213 0.34 2.79 4.44
CA ALA A 213 0.69 3.21 5.78
C ALA A 213 2.00 2.55 6.25
N VAL A 214 2.63 3.19 7.24
CA VAL A 214 3.65 2.57 8.09
C VAL A 214 3.11 2.56 9.50
N ILE A 215 3.05 1.39 10.14
CA ILE A 215 2.39 1.22 11.44
C ILE A 215 3.24 0.31 12.32
N GLN A 216 3.36 0.63 13.60
CA GLN A 216 3.98 -0.26 14.57
C GLN A 216 3.31 -1.64 14.59
N SER A 217 4.13 -2.67 14.60
CA SER A 217 3.68 -4.07 14.55
C SER A 217 2.75 -4.44 15.70
N ARG A 218 2.99 -3.90 16.90
CA ARG A 218 2.13 -4.13 18.07
C ARG A 218 0.70 -3.59 17.94
N GLN A 219 0.48 -2.67 16.99
CA GLN A 219 -0.84 -2.09 16.72
C GLN A 219 -1.59 -2.86 15.62
N LEU A 220 -0.99 -3.92 15.08
CA LEU A 220 -1.58 -4.76 14.04
C LEU A 220 -1.89 -6.14 14.60
N SER A 221 -3.07 -6.63 14.25
CA SER A 221 -3.43 -8.02 14.44
C SER A 221 -3.74 -8.62 13.08
N PHE A 222 -3.12 -9.75 12.75
CA PHE A 222 -3.42 -10.48 11.51
C PHE A 222 -4.25 -11.69 11.87
N GLU A 223 -5.41 -11.81 11.25
CA GLU A 223 -6.21 -13.02 11.39
C GLU A 223 -5.46 -14.18 10.70
N PRO A 224 -5.41 -15.38 11.28
CA PRO A 224 -4.91 -16.56 10.57
C PRO A 224 -5.80 -16.81 9.34
N LEU A 225 -5.18 -17.00 8.18
CA LEU A 225 -5.79 -17.27 6.87
C LEU A 225 -7.12 -18.06 6.93
N PHE A 226 -8.25 -17.36 6.80
CA PHE A 226 -9.48 -17.95 6.26
C PHE A 226 -9.49 -17.70 4.76
N LYS A 227 -9.56 -18.79 3.98
CA LYS A 227 -9.75 -18.71 2.53
C LYS A 227 -11.11 -18.09 2.25
N VAL A 228 -11.11 -17.06 1.40
CA VAL A 228 -12.29 -16.63 0.67
C VAL A 228 -11.96 -16.64 -0.81
#